data_AF-A0A067M2F9-F1
#
_entry.id   AF-A0A067M2F9-F1
#
_cell.length_a   1.000
_cell.length_b   1.000
_cell.length_c   1.000
_cell.angle_alpha   90.00
_cell.angle_beta   90.00
_cell.angle_gamma   90.00
#
_symmetry.space_group_name_H-M   'P 1'
#
loop_
_entity.id
_entity.type
_entity.pdbx_description
1 polymer ?
#
loop_
_entity_poly.entity_id
_entity_poly.type
_entity_poly.pdbx_seq_one_letter_code
_entity_poly.pdbx_strand_id
1 'polypeptide(L)'
;VRAIINSLELHWSKADQDLFLCALYLNPLVGPQIFNPNVLSPLALWNICARLYKRVFRVNDVPECFAMEIRDYHYRKGAFSNEFWNNEFLKSMSTEQVSLTLGGVLKLSPPLAFSQDPVEIWKAHYQPNPVTRLAVLVLSFVCNSAGCERLFSTMGDIHTKKRNRLGHQKVQDTA
;
A
#
# COMPACT_ATOMS: atom_id res chain seq x y z
N VAL A 1 21.40 10.12 14.26
CA VAL A 1 20.70 8.84 14.00
C VAL A 1 19.72 8.47 15.11
N ARG A 2 20.12 8.36 16.39
CA ARG A 2 19.19 8.03 17.51
C ARG A 2 17.94 8.91 17.61
N ALA A 3 18.08 10.23 17.49
CA ALA A 3 16.93 11.14 17.53
C ALA A 3 15.91 10.88 16.39
N ILE A 4 16.39 10.51 15.20
CA ILE A 4 15.54 10.18 14.05
C ILE A 4 14.81 8.86 14.31
N ILE A 5 15.53 7.84 14.79
CA ILE A 5 14.93 6.54 15.14
C ILE A 5 13.85 6.70 16.21
N ASN A 6 14.14 7.42 17.30
CA ASN A 6 13.16 7.66 18.36
C ASN A 6 11.92 8.39 17.85
N SER A 7 12.08 9.34 16.93
CA SER A 7 10.95 10.03 16.30
C SER A 7 10.12 9.08 15.44
N LEU A 8 10.77 8.20 14.68
CA LEU A 8 10.08 7.20 13.85
C LEU A 8 9.34 6.17 14.71
N GLU A 9 9.96 5.68 15.77
CA GLU A 9 9.35 4.75 16.72
C GLU A 9 8.13 5.38 17.41
N LEU A 10 8.23 6.65 17.80
CA LEU A 10 7.09 7.39 18.37
C LEU A 10 5.93 7.49 17.38
N HIS A 11 6.19 7.81 16.12
CA HIS A 11 5.14 7.89 15.10
C HIS A 11 4.56 6.52 14.78
N TRP A 12 5.41 5.50 14.68
CA TRP A 12 5.00 4.12 14.46
C TRP A 12 4.12 3.59 15.60
N SER A 13 4.42 3.95 16.85
CA SER A 13 3.60 3.57 18.01
C SER A 13 2.18 4.15 17.99
N LYS A 14 1.99 5.28 17.31
CA LYS A 14 0.70 5.97 17.17
C LYS A 14 -0.03 5.63 15.88
N ALA A 15 0.67 5.00 14.93
CA ALA A 15 0.14 4.63 13.63
C ALA A 15 -0.74 3.37 13.72
N ASP A 16 -1.60 3.20 12.73
CA ASP A 16 -2.37 1.95 12.57
C ASP A 16 -1.47 0.85 11.99
N GLN A 17 -0.65 0.26 12.85
CA GLN A 17 0.38 -0.72 12.47
C GLN A 17 -0.20 -1.91 11.70
N ASP A 18 -1.34 -2.44 12.15
CA ASP A 18 -1.99 -3.58 11.51
C ASP A 18 -2.36 -3.26 10.05
N LEU A 19 -2.82 -2.03 9.77
CA LEU A 19 -3.15 -1.58 8.42
C LEU A 19 -1.90 -1.52 7.53
N PHE A 20 -0.82 -0.87 7.99
CA PHE A 20 0.40 -0.72 7.21
C PHE A 20 1.11 -2.06 6.96
N LEU A 21 1.16 -2.92 7.97
CA LEU A 21 1.73 -4.27 7.86
C LEU A 21 0.92 -5.12 6.87
N CYS A 22 -0.41 -5.07 6.93
CA CYS A 22 -1.26 -5.76 5.95
C CYS A 22 -1.09 -5.21 4.53
N ALA A 23 -1.02 -3.89 4.37
CA ALA A 23 -0.86 -3.27 3.06
C ALA A 23 0.46 -3.68 2.41
N LEU A 24 1.53 -3.71 3.20
CA LEU A 24 2.84 -4.13 2.72
C LEU A 24 2.87 -5.64 2.43
N TYR A 25 2.27 -6.45 3.30
CA TYR A 25 2.17 -7.90 3.13
C TYR A 25 1.38 -8.32 1.91
N LEU A 26 0.21 -7.69 1.68
CA LEU A 26 -0.67 -8.01 0.56
C LEU A 26 -0.24 -7.32 -0.74
N ASN A 27 0.79 -6.47 -0.73
CA ASN A 27 1.29 -5.85 -1.96
C ASN A 27 1.95 -6.92 -2.85
N PRO A 28 1.41 -7.19 -4.06
CA PRO A 28 1.95 -8.22 -4.94
C PRO A 28 3.38 -7.93 -5.39
N LEU A 29 3.78 -6.66 -5.52
CA LEU A 29 5.08 -6.25 -6.04
C LEU A 29 6.21 -6.39 -5.00
N VAL A 30 5.85 -6.47 -3.72
CA VAL A 30 6.76 -6.62 -2.58
C VAL A 30 6.69 -8.06 -2.07
N GLY A 31 5.48 -8.53 -1.81
CA GLY A 31 5.16 -9.89 -1.38
C GLY A 31 5.57 -10.20 0.06
N PRO A 32 5.38 -11.45 0.50
CA PRO A 32 5.63 -11.88 1.87
C PRO A 32 7.14 -11.96 2.24
N GLN A 33 8.04 -11.91 1.25
CA GLN A 33 9.47 -12.19 1.42
C GLN A 33 10.24 -11.12 2.21
N ILE A 34 9.67 -9.92 2.35
CA ILE A 34 10.31 -8.82 3.10
C ILE A 34 10.29 -9.01 4.62
N PHE A 35 9.39 -9.85 5.12
CA PHE A 35 9.26 -10.07 6.55
C PHE A 35 10.28 -11.12 6.99
N ASN A 36 11.11 -10.76 7.96
CA ASN A 36 12.00 -11.73 8.58
C ASN A 36 11.16 -12.70 9.43
N PRO A 37 11.12 -14.01 9.11
CA PRO A 37 10.28 -14.98 9.81
C PRO A 37 10.65 -15.14 11.29
N ASN A 38 11.88 -14.78 11.67
CA ASN A 38 12.34 -14.82 13.06
C ASN A 38 11.78 -13.67 13.91
N VAL A 39 11.42 -12.55 13.28
CA VAL A 39 10.87 -11.37 13.95
C VAL A 39 9.35 -11.35 13.84
N LEU A 40 8.82 -11.63 12.65
CA LEU A 40 7.40 -11.66 12.38
C LEU A 40 7.03 -12.96 11.68
N SER A 41 6.54 -13.92 12.46
CA SER A 41 6.20 -15.24 11.94
C SER A 41 4.97 -15.19 11.01
N PRO A 42 4.80 -16.17 10.11
CA PRO A 42 3.62 -16.26 9.26
C PRO A 42 2.30 -16.29 10.05
N LEU A 43 2.31 -16.88 11.25
CA LEU A 43 1.16 -16.89 12.15
C LEU A 43 0.87 -15.50 12.74
N ALA A 44 1.91 -14.72 13.04
CA ALA A 44 1.74 -13.34 13.49
C ALA A 44 1.15 -12.46 12.37
N LEU A 45 1.63 -12.62 11.14
CA LEU A 45 1.06 -11.97 9.95
C LEU A 45 -0.41 -12.34 9.75
N TRP A 46 -0.75 -13.63 9.85
CA TRP A 46 -2.13 -14.07 9.80
C TRP A 46 -3.00 -13.40 10.87
N ASN A 47 -2.54 -13.35 12.12
CA ASN A 47 -3.26 -12.70 13.20
C ASN A 47 -3.49 -11.21 12.93
N ILE A 48 -2.49 -10.51 12.38
CA ILE A 48 -2.60 -9.10 11.98
C ILE A 48 -3.69 -8.95 10.90
N CYS A 49 -3.64 -9.77 9.84
CA CYS A 49 -4.66 -9.76 8.78
C CYS A 49 -6.06 -10.09 9.31
N ALA A 50 -6.17 -11.05 10.24
CA ALA A 50 -7.44 -11.45 10.84
C ALA A 50 -8.05 -10.33 11.70
N ARG A 51 -7.24 -9.67 12.55
CA ARG A 51 -7.68 -8.50 13.33
C ARG A 51 -8.15 -7.37 12.43
N LEU A 52 -7.37 -7.06 11.39
CA LEU A 52 -7.73 -6.03 10.43
C LEU A 52 -9.02 -6.37 9.69
N TYR A 53 -9.18 -7.62 9.26
CA TYR A 53 -10.39 -8.09 8.59
C TYR A 53 -11.63 -7.90 9.47
N LYS A 54 -11.60 -8.41 10.71
CA LYS A 54 -12.70 -8.25 11.67
C LYS A 54 -13.05 -6.78 11.88
N ARG A 55 -12.03 -5.92 12.06
CA ARG A 55 -12.20 -4.49 12.28
C ARG A 55 -12.83 -3.78 11.08
N VAL A 56 -12.35 -4.03 9.87
CA VAL A 56 -12.77 -3.29 8.67
C VAL A 56 -14.13 -3.78 8.15
N PHE A 57 -14.39 -5.09 8.19
CA PHE A 57 -15.67 -5.65 7.76
C PHE A 57 -16.72 -5.70 8.88
N ARG A 58 -16.36 -5.30 10.11
CA ARG A 58 -17.23 -5.30 11.31
C ARG A 58 -17.84 -6.69 11.59
N VAL A 59 -17.02 -7.73 11.49
CA VAL A 59 -17.42 -9.13 11.71
C VAL A 59 -16.71 -9.67 12.95
N ASN A 60 -17.39 -10.50 13.74
CA ASN A 60 -16.84 -11.12 14.95
C ASN A 60 -15.83 -12.22 14.62
N ASP A 61 -16.07 -12.99 13.55
CA ASP A 61 -15.24 -14.11 13.13
C ASP A 61 -14.83 -13.99 11.67
N VAL A 62 -13.65 -14.53 11.37
CA VAL A 62 -13.11 -14.53 10.02
C VAL A 62 -13.61 -15.79 9.31
N PRO A 63 -13.91 -15.75 8.00
CA PRO A 63 -14.32 -16.95 7.26
C PRO A 63 -13.34 -18.11 7.43
N GLU A 64 -13.86 -19.34 7.49
CA GLU A 64 -13.05 -20.55 7.71
C GLU A 64 -11.92 -20.73 6.69
N CYS A 65 -12.17 -20.34 5.43
CA CYS A 65 -11.20 -20.42 4.34
C CYS A 65 -10.07 -19.38 4.44
N PHE A 66 -10.22 -18.33 5.25
CA PHE A 66 -9.27 -17.21 5.28
C PHE A 66 -7.87 -17.63 5.72
N ALA A 67 -7.77 -18.52 6.70
CA ALA A 67 -6.48 -19.03 7.16
C ALA A 67 -5.76 -19.82 6.05
N MET A 68 -6.52 -20.61 5.28
CA MET A 68 -5.98 -21.35 4.13
C MET A 68 -5.52 -20.39 3.04
N GLU A 69 -6.32 -19.38 2.70
CA GLU A 69 -5.96 -18.39 1.67
C GLU A 69 -4.74 -17.55 2.02
N ILE A 70 -4.63 -17.08 3.27
CA ILE A 70 -3.43 -16.34 3.73
C ILE A 70 -2.20 -17.21 3.66
N ARG A 71 -2.31 -18.49 4.04
CA ARG A 71 -1.23 -19.47 3.94
C ARG A 71 -0.84 -19.73 2.49
N ASP A 72 -1.82 -19.92 1.61
CA ASP A 72 -1.58 -20.19 0.20
C ASP A 72 -0.96 -18.98 -0.49
N TYR A 73 -1.36 -17.76 -0.12
CA TYR A 73 -0.70 -16.53 -0.54
C TYR A 73 0.74 -16.44 -0.03
N HIS A 74 0.97 -16.74 1.26
CA HIS A 74 2.29 -16.69 1.89
C HIS A 74 3.30 -17.61 1.19
N TYR A 75 2.90 -18.84 0.91
CA TYR A 75 3.74 -19.85 0.29
C TYR A 75 3.64 -19.90 -1.24
N ARG A 76 2.92 -18.96 -1.86
CA ARG A 76 2.70 -18.87 -3.31
C ARG A 76 2.18 -20.20 -3.91
N LYS A 77 1.11 -20.73 -3.31
CA LYS A 77 0.46 -21.98 -3.70
C LYS A 77 -0.90 -21.74 -4.34
N GLY A 78 -1.35 -22.71 -5.14
CA GLY A 78 -2.69 -22.72 -5.75
C GLY A 78 -2.93 -21.47 -6.61
N ALA A 79 -4.00 -20.74 -6.30
CA ALA A 79 -4.39 -19.49 -6.97
C ALA A 79 -3.32 -18.37 -6.91
N PHE A 80 -2.38 -18.47 -5.98
CA PHE A 80 -1.29 -17.51 -5.77
C PHE A 80 0.06 -18.01 -6.28
N SER A 81 0.06 -19.00 -7.18
CA SER A 81 1.27 -19.54 -7.79
C SER A 81 2.12 -18.46 -8.47
N ASN A 82 3.43 -18.63 -8.44
CA ASN A 82 4.38 -17.74 -9.09
C ASN A 82 4.17 -17.62 -10.60
N GLU A 83 3.46 -18.54 -11.25
CA GLU A 83 3.13 -18.44 -12.68
C GLU A 83 2.38 -17.15 -13.03
N PHE A 84 1.50 -16.69 -12.13
CA PHE A 84 0.68 -15.49 -12.34
C PHE A 84 1.09 -14.33 -11.43
N TRP A 85 1.76 -14.61 -10.31
CA TRP A 85 2.14 -13.62 -9.29
C TRP A 85 3.66 -13.34 -9.23
N ASN A 86 4.44 -13.74 -10.25
CA ASN A 86 5.87 -13.44 -10.29
C ASN A 86 6.10 -11.92 -10.43
N ASN A 87 6.85 -11.34 -9.49
CA ASN A 87 7.18 -9.91 -9.46
C ASN A 87 7.91 -9.44 -10.72
N GLU A 88 8.78 -10.26 -11.32
CA GLU A 88 9.49 -9.93 -12.55
C GLU A 88 8.54 -9.94 -13.74
N PHE A 89 7.61 -10.91 -13.79
CA PHE A 89 6.56 -10.96 -14.80
C PHE A 89 5.59 -9.78 -14.68
N LEU A 90 5.13 -9.47 -13.46
CA LEU A 90 4.27 -8.30 -13.20
C LEU A 90 4.97 -6.98 -13.55
N LYS A 91 6.28 -6.89 -13.30
CA LYS A 91 7.09 -5.72 -13.68
C LYS A 91 7.37 -5.64 -15.17
N SER A 92 7.71 -6.75 -15.84
CA SER A 92 8.01 -6.77 -17.28
C SER A 92 6.78 -6.43 -18.11
N MET A 93 5.60 -6.91 -17.71
CA MET A 93 4.30 -6.54 -18.30
C MET A 93 4.03 -5.02 -18.23
N SER A 94 4.61 -4.34 -17.24
CA SER A 94 4.52 -2.88 -17.08
C SER A 94 5.61 -2.11 -17.87
N THR A 95 6.80 -2.70 -18.04
CA THR A 95 7.96 -2.04 -18.68
C THR A 95 7.87 -2.01 -20.21
N GLU A 96 7.39 -3.08 -20.85
CA GLU A 96 7.24 -3.13 -22.33
C GLU A 96 6.29 -2.04 -22.86
N GLN A 97 5.39 -1.52 -22.02
CA GLN A 97 4.45 -0.47 -22.40
C GLN A 97 5.09 0.93 -22.45
N VAL A 98 6.14 1.20 -21.64
CA VAL A 98 6.83 2.51 -21.66
C VAL A 98 7.60 2.69 -22.97
N SER A 99 8.12 1.60 -23.56
CA SER A 99 8.82 1.66 -24.84
C SER A 99 7.90 1.90 -26.05
N LEU A 100 6.63 1.47 -25.98
CA LEU A 100 5.64 1.63 -27.06
C LEU A 100 4.90 2.97 -27.00
N THR A 101 4.85 3.62 -25.84
CA THR A 101 4.14 4.90 -25.65
C THR A 101 4.96 6.13 -26.04
N LEU A 102 6.29 6.02 -26.16
CA LEU A 102 7.16 7.14 -26.59
C LEU A 102 7.19 7.35 -28.12
N GLY A 103 6.72 6.37 -28.90
CA GLY A 103 6.61 6.43 -30.36
C GLY A 103 5.14 6.39 -30.78
N GLY A 104 4.42 7.50 -30.59
CA GLY A 104 2.96 7.51 -30.60
C GLY A 104 2.30 6.97 -31.85
N VAL A 105 1.62 5.82 -31.74
CA VAL A 105 0.52 5.39 -32.61
C VAL A 105 -0.39 4.42 -31.82
N LEU A 106 -1.68 4.79 -31.71
CA LEU A 106 -2.85 3.96 -31.35
C LEU A 106 -2.91 3.30 -29.95
N LYS A 107 -3.83 3.85 -29.11
CA LYS A 107 -4.42 3.18 -27.95
C LYS A 107 -5.25 1.97 -28.41
N LEU A 108 -4.61 0.83 -28.64
CA LEU A 108 -5.26 -0.45 -28.39
C LEU A 108 -4.80 -0.89 -27.01
N SER A 109 -5.66 -0.71 -26.00
CA SER A 109 -5.48 -1.34 -24.69
C SER A 109 -5.51 -2.85 -24.90
N PRO A 110 -4.40 -3.59 -24.72
CA PRO A 110 -4.49 -5.03 -24.60
C PRO A 110 -5.32 -5.33 -23.34
N PRO A 111 -6.19 -6.35 -23.34
CA PRO A 111 -7.08 -6.67 -22.21
C PRO A 111 -6.36 -7.10 -20.91
N LEU A 112 -5.03 -7.04 -20.87
CA LEU A 112 -4.17 -7.57 -19.79
C LEU A 112 -3.10 -6.56 -19.32
N ALA A 113 -3.19 -5.30 -19.73
CA ALA A 113 -2.24 -4.26 -19.31
C ALA A 113 -2.48 -3.84 -17.85
N PHE A 114 -1.71 -4.38 -16.91
CA PHE A 114 -1.73 -3.92 -15.52
C PHE A 114 -0.91 -2.64 -15.38
N SER A 115 -1.52 -1.57 -14.89
CA SER A 115 -0.75 -0.46 -14.34
C SER A 115 0.07 -0.98 -13.16
N GLN A 116 1.17 -0.30 -12.79
CA GLN A 116 1.93 -0.64 -11.57
C GLN A 116 1.12 -0.51 -10.26
N ASP A 117 -0.20 -0.31 -10.35
CA ASP A 117 -1.10 -0.24 -9.21
C ASP A 117 -1.34 -1.64 -8.62
N PRO A 118 -0.91 -1.88 -7.37
CA PRO A 118 -1.23 -3.10 -6.64
C PRO A 118 -2.72 -3.48 -6.67
N VAL A 119 -3.61 -2.48 -6.66
CA VAL A 119 -5.06 -2.70 -6.64
C VAL A 119 -5.54 -3.35 -7.93
N GLU A 120 -5.05 -2.89 -9.08
CA GLU A 120 -5.46 -3.43 -10.38
C GLU A 120 -4.93 -4.86 -10.59
N ILE A 121 -3.75 -5.18 -10.08
CA ILE A 121 -3.23 -6.56 -10.06
C ILE A 121 -4.17 -7.48 -9.26
N TRP A 122 -4.59 -7.06 -8.07
CA TRP A 122 -5.55 -7.83 -7.27
C TRP A 122 -6.94 -7.95 -7.92
N LYS A 123 -7.40 -6.94 -8.64
CA LYS A 123 -8.67 -6.98 -9.39
C LYS A 123 -8.60 -7.89 -10.62
N ALA A 124 -7.45 -7.96 -11.27
CA ALA A 124 -7.26 -8.82 -12.43
C ALA A 124 -7.23 -10.29 -12.06
N HIS A 125 -6.59 -10.61 -10.94
CA HIS A 125 -6.57 -11.94 -10.36
C HIS A 125 -7.73 -12.16 -9.38
N TYR A 126 -8.82 -11.39 -9.52
CA TYR A 126 -9.91 -11.40 -8.56
C TYR A 126 -10.60 -12.76 -8.52
N GLN A 127 -10.47 -13.41 -7.37
CA GLN A 127 -11.32 -14.49 -6.93
C GLN A 127 -12.23 -13.97 -5.81
N PRO A 128 -13.48 -14.47 -5.67
CA PRO A 128 -14.43 -14.06 -4.63
C PRO A 128 -14.03 -14.57 -3.24
N ASN A 129 -12.78 -14.32 -2.86
CA ASN A 129 -12.09 -14.83 -1.69
C ASN A 129 -11.95 -13.69 -0.66
N PRO A 130 -12.12 -13.96 0.64
CA PRO A 130 -11.99 -12.94 1.68
C PRO A 130 -10.61 -12.26 1.71
N VAL A 131 -9.51 -12.94 1.35
CA VAL A 131 -8.18 -12.30 1.27
C VAL A 131 -8.12 -11.27 0.13
N THR A 132 -8.65 -11.59 -1.05
CA THR A 132 -8.73 -10.66 -2.18
C THR A 132 -9.53 -9.41 -1.83
N ARG A 133 -10.68 -9.59 -1.15
CA ARG A 133 -11.50 -8.46 -0.67
C ARG A 133 -10.73 -7.58 0.32
N LEU A 134 -9.98 -8.18 1.25
CA LEU A 134 -9.14 -7.43 2.18
C LEU A 134 -8.03 -6.68 1.45
N ALA A 135 -7.34 -7.33 0.51
CA ALA A 135 -6.22 -6.75 -0.22
C ALA A 135 -6.64 -5.56 -1.07
N VAL A 136 -7.70 -5.70 -1.87
CA VAL A 136 -8.23 -4.59 -2.69
C VAL A 136 -8.61 -3.41 -1.81
N LEU A 137 -9.27 -3.66 -0.67
CA LEU A 137 -9.71 -2.61 0.25
C LEU A 137 -8.51 -1.87 0.87
N VAL A 138 -7.60 -2.62 1.49
CA VAL A 138 -6.44 -2.05 2.20
C VAL A 138 -5.53 -1.28 1.24
N LEU A 139 -5.25 -1.83 0.06
CA LEU A 139 -4.39 -1.18 -0.94
C LEU A 139 -5.07 0.07 -1.54
N SER A 140 -6.40 0.08 -1.68
CA SER A 140 -7.14 1.27 -2.11
C SER A 140 -7.11 2.40 -1.08
N PHE A 141 -7.05 2.08 0.22
CA PHE A 141 -6.97 3.07 1.29
C PHE A 141 -5.56 3.64 1.48
N VAL A 142 -4.53 2.79 1.46
CA VAL A 142 -3.16 3.19 1.88
C VAL A 142 -2.47 4.11 0.87
N CYS A 143 -2.85 4.08 -0.40
CA CYS A 143 -2.33 5.00 -1.41
C CYS A 143 -2.76 6.47 -1.24
N ASN A 144 -3.63 6.80 -0.27
CA ASN A 144 -4.16 8.16 -0.13
C ASN A 144 -3.47 9.04 0.93
N SER A 145 -2.56 8.54 1.78
CA SER A 145 -2.06 9.39 2.89
C SER A 145 -1.28 10.60 2.37
N ALA A 146 -0.47 10.44 1.32
CA ALA A 146 0.23 11.56 0.68
C ALA A 146 -0.73 12.55 0.01
N GLY A 147 -1.85 12.07 -0.53
CA GLY A 147 -2.92 12.91 -1.07
C GLY A 147 -3.62 13.69 0.04
N CYS A 148 -3.95 13.02 1.16
CA CYS A 148 -4.52 13.64 2.34
C CYS A 148 -3.55 14.64 2.98
N GLU A 149 -2.26 14.32 3.12
CA GLU A 149 -1.23 15.22 3.64
C GLU A 149 -1.07 16.46 2.75
N ARG A 150 -1.07 16.32 1.42
CA ARG A 150 -1.07 17.45 0.49
C ARG A 150 -2.36 18.27 0.58
N LEU A 151 -3.51 17.61 0.71
CA LEU A 151 -4.80 18.27 0.89
C LEU A 151 -4.82 19.06 2.20
N PHE A 152 -4.36 18.47 3.30
CA PHE A 152 -4.25 19.12 4.61
C PHE A 152 -3.19 20.22 4.62
N SER A 153 -2.07 20.07 3.89
CA SER A 153 -1.07 21.13 3.71
C SER A 153 -1.67 22.30 2.93
N THR A 154 -2.35 22.02 1.81
CA THR A 154 -3.02 23.04 0.99
C THR A 154 -4.13 23.73 1.78
N MET A 155 -4.93 22.97 2.52
CA MET A 155 -5.95 23.51 3.41
C MET A 155 -5.34 24.37 4.52
N GLY A 156 -4.20 23.92 5.08
CA GLY A 156 -3.39 24.68 6.03
C GLY A 156 -2.90 26.01 5.45
N ASP A 157 -2.42 26.01 4.21
CA ASP A 157 -1.98 27.21 3.49
C ASP A 157 -3.15 28.16 3.14
N ILE A 158 -4.34 27.63 2.84
CA ILE A 158 -5.55 28.41 2.54
C ILE A 158 -6.13 29.04 3.82
N HIS A 159 -6.30 28.24 4.88
CA HIS A 159 -6.91 28.70 6.14
C HIS A 159 -5.95 29.50 7.01
N THR A 160 -4.67 29.18 6.95
CA THR A 160 -3.63 29.86 7.72
C THR A 160 -2.77 30.60 6.72
N LYS A 161 -2.91 31.93 6.65
CA LYS A 161 -1.90 32.74 5.96
C LYS A 161 -0.56 32.36 6.57
N LYS A 162 0.36 31.83 5.75
CA LYS A 162 1.75 31.61 6.12
C LYS A 162 2.28 32.97 6.56
N ARG A 163 2.25 33.25 7.87
CA ARG A 163 2.58 34.57 8.41
C ARG A 163 4.04 34.82 8.05
N ASN A 164 4.27 35.65 7.02
CA ASN A 164 5.50 36.40 6.85
C ASN A 164 5.64 37.31 8.09
N ARG A 165 6.10 36.74 9.20
CA ARG A 165 6.48 37.53 10.36
C ARG A 165 7.86 38.11 10.05
N LEU A 166 7.89 39.10 9.15
CA LEU A 166 9.02 40.02 9.07
C LEU A 166 9.12 40.68 10.44
N GLY A 167 10.17 40.35 11.20
CA GLY A 167 10.49 41.07 12.42
C GLY A 167 10.71 42.55 12.10
N HIS A 168 10.40 43.45 13.05
CA HIS A 168 10.47 44.90 12.84
C HIS A 168 11.76 45.37 12.14
N GLN A 169 12.90 44.76 12.48
CA GLN A 169 14.19 45.03 11.83
C GLN A 169 14.16 44.91 10.30
N LYS A 170 13.58 43.84 9.75
CA LYS A 170 13.58 43.61 8.30
C LYS A 170 12.60 44.50 7.53
N VAL A 171 11.63 45.11 8.21
CA VAL A 171 10.71 46.09 7.58
C VAL A 171 11.43 47.41 7.36
N GLN A 172 12.36 47.78 8.25
CA GLN A 172 13.12 49.03 8.15
C GLN A 172 14.24 48.97 7.09
N ASP A 173 14.83 47.79 6.87
CA ASP A 173 15.92 47.63 5.88
C ASP A 173 15.45 47.61 4.40
N THR A 174 14.13 47.53 4.15
CA THR A 174 13.57 47.40 2.78
C THR A 174 12.82 48.67 2.33
N ALA A 175 12.84 49.74 3.13
CA ALA A 175 12.26 51.05 2.79
C ALA A 175 13.37 52.03 2.41
#